data_AF-A0A7S4IYG1-F1
#
_entry.id   AF-A0A7S4IYG1-F1
#
_cell.length_a   1.000
_cell.length_b   1.000
_cell.length_c   1.000
_cell.angle_alpha   90.00
_cell.angle_beta   90.00
_cell.angle_gamma   90.00
#
_symmetry.space_group_name_H-M   'P 1'
#
loop_
_entity.id
_entity.type
_entity.pdbx_description
1 polymer ?
#
loop_
_entity_poly.entity_id
_entity_poly.type
_entity_poly.pdbx_seq_one_letter_code
_entity_poly.pdbx_strand_id
1 'polypeptide(L)'
;ALVSAVDKHGDLMRSAIASPGNDFRLGACEAPPAIISTYLGDSLTKFLDDFRKGTADNYAPPKKMLKSGVDIVPDFEVPAEDRNRTSPFPYGGHRFEFRAVGSAQNVSLVNTVLCAITADALREFSDKIEAGQKPVD
;
A
#
# COMPACT_ATOMS: atom_id res chain seq x y z
N ALA A 1 3.91 8.46 5.35
CA ALA A 1 4.96 8.78 4.37
C ALA A 1 4.71 8.04 3.05
N LEU A 2 4.76 6.70 3.01
CA LEU A 2 4.54 5.89 1.79
C LEU A 2 3.28 6.28 0.98
N VAL A 3 2.12 6.38 1.64
CA VAL A 3 0.86 6.76 0.99
C VAL A 3 0.97 8.14 0.33
N SER A 4 1.46 9.14 1.07
CA SER A 4 1.66 10.50 0.57
C SER A 4 2.69 10.57 -0.56
N ALA A 5 3.77 9.79 -0.48
CA ALA A 5 4.79 9.72 -1.53
C ALA A 5 4.21 9.19 -2.85
N VAL A 6 3.45 8.09 -2.80
CA VAL A 6 2.83 7.50 -3.99
C VAL A 6 1.69 8.36 -4.54
N ASP A 7 0.93 9.03 -3.67
CA ASP A 7 -0.12 9.98 -4.07
C ASP A 7 0.49 11.18 -4.82
N LYS A 8 1.57 11.77 -4.29
CA LYS A 8 2.26 12.93 -4.87
C LYS A 8 3.07 12.60 -6.13
N HIS A 9 3.64 11.40 -6.20
CA HIS A 9 4.59 10.98 -7.25
C HIS A 9 4.13 9.73 -8.02
N GLY A 10 2.82 9.54 -8.16
CA GLY A 10 2.25 8.38 -8.85
C GLY A 10 2.65 8.30 -10.33
N ASP A 11 2.89 9.45 -10.97
CA ASP A 11 3.41 9.56 -12.34
C ASP A 11 4.85 9.04 -12.48
N LEU A 12 5.73 9.32 -11.51
CA LEU A 12 7.08 8.76 -11.45
C LEU A 12 7.04 7.25 -11.25
N MET A 13 6.18 6.76 -10.35
CA MET A 13 5.97 5.32 -10.15
C MET A 13 5.43 4.65 -11.42
N ARG A 14 4.51 5.30 -12.13
CA ARG A 14 3.99 4.81 -13.41
C ARG A 14 5.06 4.76 -14.50
N SER A 15 5.92 5.76 -14.53
CA SER A 15 7.03 5.87 -15.48
C SER A 15 8.09 4.79 -15.22
N ALA A 16 8.38 4.48 -13.94
CA ALA A 16 9.34 3.47 -13.55
C ALA A 16 8.98 2.05 -14.03
N ILE A 17 7.68 1.79 -14.27
CA ILE A 17 7.18 0.50 -14.77
C ILE A 17 6.76 0.54 -16.26
N ALA A 18 7.00 1.64 -16.96
CA ALA A 18 6.63 1.79 -18.36
C ALA A 18 7.51 0.92 -19.27
N SER A 19 6.87 0.05 -20.04
CA SER A 19 7.48 -0.70 -21.14
C SER A 19 6.36 -1.23 -22.03
N PRO A 20 6.58 -1.42 -23.35
CA PRO A 20 5.50 -1.86 -24.25
C PRO A 20 4.81 -3.15 -23.78
N GLY A 21 5.57 -4.14 -23.32
CA GLY A 21 5.03 -5.40 -22.84
C GLY A 21 4.27 -5.27 -21.52
N ASN A 22 4.76 -4.46 -20.57
CA ASN A 22 4.06 -4.25 -19.30
C ASN A 22 2.81 -3.38 -19.50
N ASP A 23 2.86 -2.36 -20.34
CA ASP A 23 1.74 -1.47 -20.62
C ASP A 23 0.57 -2.22 -21.27
N PHE A 24 0.87 -3.19 -22.15
CA PHE A 24 -0.16 -4.09 -22.69
C PHE A 24 -0.76 -5.04 -21.63
N ARG A 25 0.03 -5.40 -20.60
CA ARG A 25 -0.41 -6.30 -19.52
C ARG A 25 -1.34 -5.58 -18.52
N LEU A 26 -1.06 -4.32 -18.19
CA LEU A 26 -1.79 -3.59 -17.15
C LEU A 26 -3.28 -3.46 -17.49
N GLY A 27 -4.14 -3.76 -16.52
CA GLY A 27 -5.60 -3.74 -16.67
C GLY A 27 -6.22 -4.98 -17.33
N ALA A 28 -5.43 -6.00 -17.67
CA ALA A 28 -5.91 -7.27 -18.23
C ALA A 28 -5.54 -8.47 -17.32
N CYS A 29 -6.29 -9.56 -17.39
CA CYS A 29 -5.95 -10.87 -16.80
C CYS A 29 -5.37 -10.82 -15.36
N GLU A 30 -6.13 -10.24 -14.42
CA GLU A 30 -5.73 -10.02 -13.01
C GLU A 30 -4.56 -9.05 -12.76
N ALA A 31 -3.97 -8.44 -13.80
CA ALA A 31 -3.00 -7.36 -13.62
C ALA A 31 -3.71 -6.08 -13.13
N PRO A 32 -3.06 -5.29 -12.27
CA PRO A 32 -3.62 -4.02 -11.81
C PRO A 32 -3.76 -3.02 -12.98
N PRO A 33 -4.65 -2.03 -12.87
CA PRO A 33 -4.81 -0.99 -13.89
C PRO A 33 -3.55 -0.12 -13.98
N ALA A 34 -3.41 0.59 -15.10
CA ALA A 34 -2.31 1.54 -15.31
C ALA A 34 -2.39 2.81 -14.44
N ILE A 35 -3.51 3.02 -13.73
CA ILE A 35 -3.69 4.11 -12.78
C ILE A 35 -3.05 3.69 -11.46
N ILE A 36 -2.02 4.42 -11.01
CA ILE A 36 -1.37 4.15 -9.73
C ILE A 36 -2.28 4.61 -8.59
N SER A 37 -2.59 3.68 -7.68
CA SER A 37 -3.40 3.94 -6.50
C SER A 37 -2.98 3.05 -5.35
N THR A 38 -3.18 3.55 -4.13
CA THR A 38 -2.88 2.83 -2.89
C THR A 38 -4.17 2.30 -2.28
N TYR A 39 -4.16 1.07 -1.78
CA TYR A 39 -5.29 0.47 -1.08
C TYR A 39 -4.89 0.09 0.34
N LEU A 40 -5.57 0.63 1.35
CA LEU A 40 -5.22 0.39 2.76
C LEU A 40 -6.06 -0.71 3.43
N GLY A 41 -7.16 -1.13 2.81
CA GLY A 41 -8.15 -1.99 3.43
C GLY A 41 -9.03 -1.25 4.44
N ASP A 42 -10.17 -1.84 4.77
CA ASP A 42 -11.20 -1.20 5.60
C ASP A 42 -10.69 -0.85 7.00
N SER A 43 -9.93 -1.75 7.64
CA SER A 43 -9.50 -1.56 9.04
C SER A 43 -8.56 -0.37 9.19
N LEU A 44 -7.53 -0.26 8.32
CA LEU A 44 -6.59 0.85 8.38
C LEU A 44 -7.22 2.16 7.89
N THR A 45 -8.07 2.10 6.85
CA THR A 45 -8.81 3.27 6.36
C THR A 45 -9.69 3.86 7.46
N LYS A 46 -10.50 3.01 8.11
CA LYS A 46 -11.36 3.43 9.22
C LYS A 46 -10.55 4.01 10.38
N PHE A 47 -9.44 3.37 10.76
CA PHE A 47 -8.57 3.89 11.81
C PHE A 47 -8.05 5.29 11.49
N LEU A 48 -7.61 5.54 10.26
CA LEU A 48 -7.14 6.87 9.83
C LEU A 48 -8.27 7.90 9.81
N ASP A 49 -9.48 7.50 9.39
CA ASP A 49 -10.66 8.37 9.42
C ASP A 49 -11.08 8.73 10.85
N ASP A 50 -11.07 7.76 11.76
CA ASP A 50 -11.37 7.97 13.18
C ASP A 50 -10.27 8.82 13.84
N PHE A 51 -9.01 8.65 13.44
CA PHE A 51 -7.89 9.45 13.92
C PHE A 51 -8.05 10.91 13.52
N ARG A 52 -8.43 11.16 12.26
CA ARG A 52 -8.74 12.51 11.76
C ARG A 52 -9.89 13.18 12.51
N LYS A 53 -10.86 12.41 13.01
CA LYS A 53 -12.00 12.91 13.80
C LYS A 53 -11.67 13.10 15.29
N GLY A 54 -10.49 12.65 15.74
CA GLY A 54 -10.11 12.65 17.15
C GLY A 54 -10.81 11.58 17.99
N THR A 55 -11.36 10.53 17.35
CA THR A 55 -12.10 9.44 18.01
C THR A 55 -11.41 8.09 17.91
N ALA A 56 -10.20 8.03 17.36
CA ALA A 56 -9.46 6.77 17.23
C ALA A 56 -8.94 6.28 18.59
N ASP A 57 -9.26 5.03 18.89
CA ASP A 57 -8.52 4.21 19.84
C ASP A 57 -7.26 3.62 19.19
N ASN A 58 -6.47 2.88 19.96
CA ASN A 58 -5.31 2.15 19.44
C ASN A 58 -5.68 1.26 18.24
N TYR A 59 -4.83 1.27 17.21
CA TYR A 59 -5.02 0.41 16.05
C TYR A 59 -4.89 -1.06 16.43
N ALA A 60 -6.03 -1.76 16.45
CA ALA A 60 -6.13 -3.19 16.73
C ALA A 60 -7.04 -3.85 15.68
N PRO A 61 -6.51 -4.18 14.49
CA PRO A 61 -7.32 -4.78 13.43
C PRO A 61 -7.80 -6.18 13.85
N PRO A 62 -9.06 -6.53 13.58
CA PRO A 62 -9.65 -7.79 14.04
C PRO A 62 -8.99 -8.98 13.33
N LYS A 63 -8.68 -10.05 14.06
CA LYS A 63 -8.28 -11.31 13.43
C LYS A 63 -9.52 -12.07 12.96
N LYS A 64 -9.38 -12.82 11.87
CA LYS A 64 -10.44 -13.69 11.35
C LYS A 64 -10.06 -15.14 11.61
N MET A 65 -10.97 -15.93 12.16
CA MET A 65 -10.80 -17.38 12.20
C MET A 65 -11.09 -17.95 10.81
N LEU A 66 -10.11 -18.59 10.19
CA LEU A 66 -10.30 -19.30 8.94
C LEU A 66 -10.60 -20.76 9.25
N LYS A 67 -11.79 -21.20 8.83
CA LYS A 67 -12.15 -22.62 8.92
C LYS A 67 -11.42 -23.40 7.86
N SER A 68 -10.68 -24.44 8.25
CA SER A 68 -9.90 -25.26 7.32
C SER A 68 -10.81 -26.04 6.36
N GLY A 69 -12.00 -26.41 6.84
CA GLY A 69 -12.96 -27.26 6.13
C GLY A 69 -12.54 -28.74 6.06
N VAL A 70 -11.49 -29.13 6.78
CA VAL A 70 -10.97 -30.50 6.82
C VAL A 70 -10.84 -30.95 8.28
N ASP A 71 -11.43 -32.09 8.62
CA ASP A 71 -11.51 -32.59 10.01
C ASP A 71 -10.15 -32.78 10.69
N ILE A 72 -9.09 -33.03 9.91
CA ILE A 72 -7.74 -33.27 10.43
C ILE A 72 -6.91 -31.98 10.62
N VAL A 73 -7.33 -30.86 10.02
CA VAL A 73 -6.56 -29.61 10.06
C VAL A 73 -7.27 -28.64 11.00
N PRO A 74 -6.63 -28.18 12.08
CA PRO A 74 -7.25 -27.20 12.97
C PRO A 74 -7.50 -25.88 12.23
N ASP A 75 -8.59 -25.22 12.61
CA ASP A 75 -8.86 -23.85 12.20
C ASP A 75 -7.73 -22.93 12.69
N PHE A 76 -7.44 -21.88 11.92
CA PHE A 76 -6.33 -20.98 12.23
C PHE A 76 -6.76 -19.52 12.12
N GLU A 77 -6.23 -18.69 13.03
CA GLU A 77 -6.40 -17.25 12.97
C GLU A 77 -5.56 -16.67 11.85
N VAL A 78 -6.20 -15.90 10.97
CA VAL A 78 -5.54 -15.08 9.97
C VAL A 78 -5.65 -13.60 10.36
N PRO A 79 -4.61 -12.79 10.11
CA PRO A 79 -4.69 -11.35 10.29
C PRO A 79 -5.76 -10.75 9.36
N ALA A 80 -6.29 -9.56 9.70
CA ALA A 80 -7.11 -8.76 8.80
C ALA A 80 -6.26 -8.16 7.67
N GLU A 81 -5.77 -9.03 6.80
CA GLU A 81 -5.13 -8.67 5.55
C GLU A 81 -6.17 -8.73 4.44
N ASP A 82 -6.57 -7.57 3.95
CA ASP A 82 -7.38 -7.51 2.75
C ASP A 82 -6.50 -7.75 1.52
N ARG A 83 -6.65 -8.94 0.92
CA ARG A 83 -5.95 -9.32 -0.30
C ARG A 83 -6.68 -8.79 -1.54
N ASN A 84 -6.96 -7.49 -1.58
CA ASN A 84 -7.48 -6.87 -2.79
C ASN A 84 -6.45 -7.07 -3.93
N ARG A 85 -6.80 -7.88 -4.94
CA ARG A 85 -5.91 -8.26 -6.05
C ARG A 85 -5.78 -7.22 -7.16
N THR A 86 -6.67 -6.23 -7.20
CA THR A 86 -6.76 -5.29 -8.33
C THR A 86 -6.05 -3.96 -8.08
N SER A 87 -5.72 -3.62 -6.84
CA SER A 87 -4.93 -2.42 -6.55
C SER A 87 -3.46 -2.58 -7.00
N PRO A 88 -2.85 -1.54 -7.61
CA PRO A 88 -1.42 -1.53 -7.92
C PRO A 88 -0.53 -1.50 -6.67
N PHE A 89 -0.97 -0.88 -5.56
CA PHE A 89 -0.17 -0.72 -4.35
C PHE A 89 -0.97 -0.98 -3.05
N PRO A 90 -1.42 -2.22 -2.79
CA PRO A 90 -2.15 -2.56 -1.58
C PRO A 90 -1.24 -2.71 -0.35
N TYR A 91 -1.82 -2.39 0.80
CA TYR A 91 -1.32 -2.71 2.13
C TYR A 91 -1.79 -4.13 2.52
N GLY A 92 -0.84 -5.05 2.62
CA GLY A 92 -1.05 -6.43 3.06
C GLY A 92 -0.86 -6.60 4.57
N GLY A 93 -1.33 -5.66 5.40
CA GLY A 93 -1.31 -5.74 6.87
C GLY A 93 0.03 -5.54 7.56
N HIS A 94 1.14 -5.92 6.93
CA HIS A 94 2.50 -5.71 7.47
C HIS A 94 3.49 -5.18 6.42
N ARG A 95 3.07 -5.08 5.16
CA ARG A 95 3.87 -4.60 4.04
C ARG A 95 2.99 -3.96 2.96
N PHE A 96 3.60 -3.15 2.12
CA PHE A 96 3.01 -2.74 0.85
C PHE A 96 3.55 -3.62 -0.29
N GLU A 97 2.72 -3.88 -1.29
CA GLU A 97 3.10 -4.68 -2.46
C GLU A 97 2.90 -3.86 -3.74
N PHE A 98 3.95 -3.56 -4.48
CA PHE A 98 3.81 -2.88 -5.77
C PHE A 98 3.66 -3.89 -6.92
N ARG A 99 2.43 -4.05 -7.40
CA ARG A 99 2.01 -5.13 -8.31
C ARG A 99 2.07 -4.76 -9.79
N ALA A 100 2.27 -3.48 -10.09
CA ALA A 100 2.34 -2.98 -11.47
C ALA A 100 3.66 -3.33 -12.17
N VAL A 101 4.67 -3.82 -11.44
CA VAL A 101 5.98 -4.17 -12.01
C VAL A 101 5.85 -5.32 -13.01
N GLY A 102 6.40 -5.14 -14.21
CA GLY A 102 6.44 -6.18 -15.24
C GLY A 102 7.46 -7.27 -14.91
N SER A 103 7.16 -8.52 -15.27
CA SER A 103 7.99 -9.69 -14.95
C SER A 103 9.41 -9.65 -15.54
N ALA A 104 9.60 -8.94 -16.66
CA ALA A 104 10.89 -8.78 -17.32
C ALA A 104 11.66 -7.52 -16.89
N GLN A 105 11.08 -6.68 -16.00
CA GLN A 105 11.69 -5.41 -15.62
C GLN A 105 12.75 -5.58 -14.52
N ASN A 106 13.82 -4.80 -14.60
CA ASN A 106 14.76 -4.67 -13.51
C ASN A 106 14.12 -3.87 -12.36
N VAL A 107 13.92 -4.53 -11.22
CA VAL A 107 13.30 -3.94 -10.02
C VAL A 107 14.13 -2.83 -9.37
N SER A 108 15.42 -2.70 -9.72
CA SER A 108 16.31 -1.67 -9.17
C SER A 108 15.81 -0.25 -9.46
N LEU A 109 15.35 0.03 -10.69
CA LEU A 109 14.82 1.35 -11.01
C LEU A 109 13.54 1.65 -10.21
N VAL A 110 12.62 0.69 -10.18
CA VAL A 110 11.36 0.82 -9.43
C VAL A 110 11.61 1.05 -7.94
N ASN A 111 12.52 0.30 -7.34
CA ASN A 111 12.91 0.46 -5.95
C ASN A 111 13.62 1.80 -5.71
N THR A 112 14.48 2.23 -6.64
CA THR A 112 15.16 3.54 -6.55
C THR A 112 14.14 4.67 -6.52
N VAL A 113 13.16 4.64 -7.42
CA VAL A 113 12.07 5.64 -7.45
C VAL A 113 11.27 5.57 -6.16
N LEU A 114 10.81 4.38 -5.74
CA LEU A 114 10.01 4.20 -4.52
C LEU A 114 10.73 4.70 -3.26
N CYS A 115 12.02 4.36 -3.11
CA CYS A 115 12.84 4.82 -1.99
C CYS A 115 13.05 6.33 -2.04
N ALA A 116 13.32 6.91 -3.21
CA ALA A 116 13.54 8.35 -3.35
C ALA A 116 12.27 9.16 -3.00
N ILE A 117 11.10 8.78 -3.53
CA ILE A 117 9.85 9.49 -3.23
C ILE A 117 9.45 9.33 -1.75
N THR A 118 9.76 8.17 -1.15
CA THR A 118 9.47 7.93 0.27
C THR A 118 10.41 8.75 1.15
N ALA A 119 11.69 8.86 0.78
CA ALA A 119 12.65 9.70 1.48
C ALA A 119 12.26 11.19 1.42
N ASP A 120 11.76 11.68 0.28
CA ASP A 120 11.25 13.05 0.15
C ASP A 120 10.08 13.31 1.11
N ALA A 121 9.09 12.40 1.15
CA ALA A 121 7.95 12.51 2.06
C ALA A 121 8.37 12.42 3.54
N LEU A 122 9.36 11.58 3.88
CA LEU A 122 9.89 11.51 5.24
C LEU A 122 10.61 12.80 5.64
N ARG A 123 11.37 13.41 4.72
CA ARG A 123 12.01 14.71 4.97
C ARG A 123 10.95 15.77 5.25
N GLU A 124 9.91 15.87 4.42
CA GLU A 124 8.81 16.82 4.62
C GLU A 124 8.16 16.65 6.00
N PHE A 125 7.98 15.39 6.44
CA PHE A 125 7.40 15.10 7.76
C PHE A 125 8.36 15.48 8.89
N SER A 126 9.66 15.22 8.72
CA SER A 126 10.70 15.63 9.67
C SER A 126 10.71 17.14 9.85
N ASP A 127 10.74 17.90 8.74
CA ASP A 127 10.77 19.37 8.76
C ASP A 127 9.54 19.94 9.49
N LYS A 128 8.36 19.35 9.28
CA LYS A 128 7.11 19.72 9.95
C LYS A 128 7.16 19.46 11.45
N ILE A 129 7.64 18.28 11.85
CA ILE A 129 7.79 17.89 13.26
C ILE A 129 8.79 18.82 13.96
N GLU A 130 9.93 19.10 13.33
CA GLU A 130 10.95 20.01 13.86
C GLU A 130 10.45 21.46 13.98
N ALA A 131 9.57 21.89 13.09
CA ALA A 131 8.87 23.16 13.19
C ALA A 131 7.76 23.19 14.27
N GLY A 132 7.51 22.07 14.95
CA GLY A 132 6.55 21.95 16.04
C GLY A 132 5.12 21.61 15.62
N GLN A 133 4.88 21.15 14.38
CA GLN A 133 3.57 20.63 13.99
C GLN A 133 3.27 19.32 14.71
N LYS A 134 2.01 19.17 15.13
CA LYS A 134 1.50 17.95 15.74
C LYS A 134 0.93 17.03 14.66
N PRO A 135 0.84 15.72 14.90
CA PRO A 135 0.27 14.77 13.92
C PRO A 135 -1.17 15.03 13.50
N VAL A 136 -1.91 15.86 14.24
CA VAL A 136 -3.31 16.23 13.96
C VAL A 136 -3.45 17.54 13.17
N ASP A 137 -2.35 18.32 13.05
CA ASP A 137 -2.30 19.57 12.30
C ASP A 137 -2.15 19.29 10.79
#